data_AF-A0A5N3ZZJ4-F1
#
_entry.id   AF-A0A5N3ZZJ4-F1
#
_cell.length_a   1.000
_cell.length_b   1.000
_cell.length_c   1.000
_cell.angle_alpha   90.00
_cell.angle_beta   90.00
_cell.angle_gamma   90.00
#
_symmetry.space_group_name_H-M   'P 1'
#
loop_
_entity.id
_entity.type
_entity.pdbx_description
1 polymer ?
#
loop_
_entity_poly.entity_id
_entity_poly.type
_entity_poly.pdbx_seq_one_letter_code
_entity_poly.pdbx_strand_id
1 'polypeptide(L)'
;MNEWAKFEETSLPAKEKFYSKLSQTDISESEYMHAQNVWRKFNIQNLGQYSDLYLITDVLLLSDVFTNFREKCITTHKLEPAFFFTAPGYTWQCMLYYTKVKLDLLSDIDMILFMEKGIRGGITQCCTKYSKANNKYMENYDAGKPSSHILYTDMVNLYGWAQSQCIPQNSFKWLSESKIKSLTTETLMKLPDDANEGLILEVDLAYPQHLHNRHKYIPFCVEHTWLSVPPESSND
;
A
#
# COMPACT_ATOMS: atom_id res chain seq x y z
N MET A 1 -29.65 -7.80 9.31
CA MET A 1 -30.82 -7.84 10.23
C MET A 1 -32.03 -7.73 9.32
N ASN A 2 -32.81 -8.80 9.14
CA ASN A 2 -33.73 -8.89 7.99
C ASN A 2 -35.19 -8.58 8.35
N GLU A 3 -35.46 -8.25 9.62
CA GLU A 3 -36.80 -8.02 10.15
C GLU A 3 -36.74 -6.96 11.26
N TRP A 4 -37.58 -5.93 11.17
CA TRP A 4 -37.66 -4.84 12.16
C TRP A 4 -38.08 -5.31 13.56
N ALA A 5 -38.81 -6.43 13.64
CA ALA A 5 -39.23 -7.02 14.92
C ALA A 5 -38.07 -7.37 15.85
N LYS A 6 -36.86 -7.59 15.31
CA LYS A 6 -35.67 -7.88 16.12
C LYS A 6 -35.25 -6.72 17.01
N PHE A 7 -35.55 -5.48 16.63
CA PHE A 7 -35.25 -4.33 17.48
C PHE A 7 -36.13 -4.26 18.72
N GLU A 8 -37.28 -4.95 18.73
CA GLU A 8 -38.17 -5.02 19.89
C GLU A 8 -37.76 -6.11 20.89
N GLU A 9 -36.76 -6.94 20.59
CA GLU A 9 -36.25 -7.93 21.54
C GLU A 9 -35.70 -7.25 22.80
N THR A 10 -36.23 -7.62 23.97
CA THR A 10 -35.99 -6.93 25.24
C THR A 10 -34.81 -7.46 26.04
N SER A 11 -34.07 -8.43 25.49
CA SER A 11 -32.92 -9.05 26.13
C SER A 11 -31.74 -9.10 25.19
N LEU A 12 -30.54 -8.96 25.73
CA LEU A 12 -29.31 -9.27 25.00
C LEU A 12 -29.34 -10.75 24.58
N PRO A 13 -28.97 -11.09 23.33
CA PRO A 13 -28.89 -12.49 22.89
C PRO A 13 -27.94 -13.30 23.77
N ALA A 14 -28.18 -14.60 23.86
CA ALA A 14 -27.28 -15.51 24.57
C ALA A 14 -25.89 -15.55 23.90
N LYS A 15 -24.84 -15.81 24.68
CA LYS A 15 -23.44 -15.75 24.24
C LYS A 15 -23.17 -16.62 23.00
N GLU A 16 -23.82 -17.78 22.90
CA GLU A 16 -23.69 -18.75 21.81
C GLU A 16 -24.22 -18.21 20.48
N LYS A 17 -24.98 -17.11 20.49
CA LYS A 17 -25.50 -16.44 19.30
C LYS A 17 -24.50 -15.44 18.69
N PHE A 18 -23.35 -15.21 19.33
CA PHE A 18 -22.32 -14.26 18.87
C PHE A 18 -21.17 -14.92 18.07
N TYR A 19 -21.36 -16.15 17.56
CA TYR A 19 -20.35 -16.80 16.74
C TYR A 19 -20.02 -16.00 15.46
N SER A 20 -18.75 -15.66 15.27
CA SER A 20 -18.26 -14.90 14.12
C SER A 20 -17.86 -15.83 12.98
N LYS A 21 -18.59 -15.77 11.87
CA LYS A 21 -18.21 -16.47 10.63
C LYS A 21 -16.91 -15.93 10.01
N LEU A 22 -16.53 -14.70 10.30
CA LEU A 22 -15.32 -14.08 9.73
C LEU A 22 -14.06 -14.59 10.41
N SER A 23 -14.05 -14.63 11.74
CA SER A 23 -12.90 -15.11 12.53
C SER A 23 -12.98 -16.60 12.86
N GLN A 24 -14.12 -17.26 12.61
CA GLN A 24 -14.40 -18.66 12.96
C GLN A 24 -14.28 -18.94 14.47
N THR A 25 -14.60 -17.94 15.30
CA THR A 25 -14.48 -18.01 16.76
C THR A 25 -15.75 -17.50 17.45
N ASP A 26 -16.01 -18.03 18.64
CA ASP A 26 -16.98 -17.47 19.57
C ASP A 26 -16.50 -16.14 20.15
N ILE A 27 -17.45 -15.35 20.67
CA ILE A 27 -17.15 -14.16 21.44
C ILE A 27 -16.39 -14.53 22.72
N SER A 28 -15.38 -13.73 23.08
CA SER A 28 -14.68 -13.92 24.35
C SER A 28 -15.60 -13.63 25.54
N GLU A 29 -15.27 -14.19 26.71
CA GLU A 29 -16.01 -13.88 27.94
C GLU A 29 -15.96 -12.38 28.27
N SER A 30 -14.79 -11.76 28.08
CA SER A 30 -14.58 -10.33 28.31
C SER A 30 -15.46 -9.44 27.44
N GLU A 31 -15.60 -9.76 26.15
CA GLU A 31 -16.43 -8.98 25.23
C GLU A 31 -17.93 -9.14 25.54
N TYR A 32 -18.36 -10.35 25.90
CA TYR A 32 -19.74 -10.58 26.28
C TYR A 32 -20.10 -9.88 27.60
N MET A 33 -19.22 -9.95 28.61
CA MET A 33 -19.36 -9.17 29.85
C MET A 33 -19.42 -7.66 29.58
N HIS A 34 -18.65 -7.17 28.60
CA HIS A 34 -18.71 -5.77 28.19
C HIS A 34 -20.10 -5.42 27.62
N ALA A 35 -20.65 -6.22 26.71
CA ALA A 35 -21.98 -6.01 26.16
C ALA A 35 -23.08 -6.01 27.25
N GLN A 36 -23.02 -6.94 28.20
CA GLN A 36 -23.91 -6.96 29.36
C GLN A 36 -23.77 -5.70 30.23
N ASN A 37 -22.54 -5.23 30.44
CA ASN A 37 -22.29 -4.02 31.19
C ASN A 37 -22.85 -2.78 30.48
N VAL A 38 -22.68 -2.66 29.17
CA VAL A 38 -23.27 -1.58 28.36
C VAL A 38 -24.79 -1.61 28.46
N TRP A 39 -25.41 -2.77 28.23
CA TRP A 39 -26.86 -2.95 28.32
C TRP A 39 -27.42 -2.44 29.65
N ARG A 40 -26.78 -2.84 30.76
CA ARG A 40 -27.18 -2.45 32.11
C ARG A 40 -26.89 -0.98 32.43
N LYS A 41 -25.71 -0.47 32.06
CA LYS A 41 -25.27 0.89 32.42
C LYS A 41 -26.07 1.97 31.71
N PHE A 42 -26.46 1.73 30.46
CA PHE A 42 -27.28 2.64 29.67
C PHE A 42 -28.78 2.36 29.80
N ASN A 43 -29.17 1.42 30.68
CA ASN A 43 -30.56 1.03 30.92
C ASN A 43 -31.31 0.69 29.62
N ILE A 44 -30.67 -0.10 28.75
CA ILE A 44 -31.20 -0.50 27.46
C ILE A 44 -32.40 -1.42 27.66
N GLN A 45 -33.51 -1.11 26.99
CA GLN A 45 -34.77 -1.86 27.11
C GLN A 45 -34.98 -2.86 25.97
N ASN A 46 -34.39 -2.61 24.81
CA ASN A 46 -34.51 -3.48 23.64
C ASN A 46 -33.29 -3.35 22.70
N LEU A 47 -33.17 -4.26 21.73
CA LEU A 47 -32.06 -4.25 20.77
C LEU A 47 -32.05 -2.99 19.87
N GLY A 48 -33.20 -2.34 19.67
CA GLY A 48 -33.31 -1.03 19.01
C GLY A 48 -32.47 0.03 19.69
N GLN A 49 -32.69 0.23 20.99
CA GLN A 49 -31.94 1.18 21.80
C GLN A 49 -30.44 0.83 21.87
N TYR A 50 -30.11 -0.47 21.90
CA TYR A 50 -28.71 -0.91 21.84
C TYR A 50 -28.04 -0.51 20.52
N SER A 51 -28.75 -0.70 19.40
CA SER A 51 -28.31 -0.31 18.06
C SER A 51 -28.19 1.21 17.91
N ASP A 52 -29.14 1.97 18.45
CA ASP A 52 -29.09 3.44 18.43
C ASP A 52 -27.89 3.97 19.21
N LEU A 53 -27.63 3.41 20.40
CA LEU A 53 -26.45 3.77 21.19
C LEU A 53 -25.16 3.51 20.43
N TYR A 54 -25.05 2.35 19.77
CA TYR A 54 -23.92 2.02 18.90
C TYR A 54 -23.77 3.04 17.77
N LEU A 55 -24.84 3.32 17.02
CA LEU A 55 -24.81 4.24 15.88
C LEU A 55 -24.44 5.67 16.32
N ILE A 56 -25.02 6.16 17.41
CA ILE A 56 -24.69 7.47 17.99
C ILE A 56 -23.21 7.51 18.36
N THR A 57 -22.70 6.46 19.02
CA THR A 57 -21.29 6.40 19.41
C THR A 57 -20.37 6.45 18.19
N ASP A 58 -20.65 5.65 17.14
CA ASP A 58 -19.86 5.65 15.91
C ASP A 58 -19.89 7.01 15.19
N VAL A 59 -21.05 7.66 15.11
CA VAL A 59 -21.20 8.99 14.51
C VAL A 59 -20.43 10.05 15.30
N LEU A 60 -20.52 10.02 16.63
CA LEU A 60 -19.80 10.97 17.49
C LEU A 60 -18.28 10.77 17.39
N LEU A 61 -17.80 9.53 17.42
CA LEU A 61 -16.37 9.21 17.26
C LEU A 61 -15.84 9.66 15.90
N LEU A 62 -16.58 9.37 14.82
CA LEU A 62 -16.21 9.82 13.48
C LEU A 62 -16.19 11.35 13.39
N SER A 63 -17.21 12.02 13.95
CA SER A 63 -17.30 13.47 13.96
C SER A 63 -16.13 14.11 14.70
N ASP A 64 -15.75 13.58 15.86
CA ASP A 64 -14.64 14.09 16.67
C ASP A 64 -13.30 13.94 15.94
N VAL A 65 -13.01 12.71 15.47
CA VAL A 65 -11.78 12.42 14.70
C VAL A 65 -11.70 13.27 13.43
N PHE A 66 -12.80 13.39 12.67
CA PHE A 66 -12.80 14.13 11.43
C PHE A 66 -12.69 15.64 11.64
N THR A 67 -13.30 16.18 12.70
CA THR A 67 -13.18 17.61 13.05
C THR A 67 -11.73 17.94 13.40
N ASN A 68 -11.09 17.16 14.26
CA ASN A 68 -9.68 17.34 14.58
C ASN A 68 -8.78 17.18 13.34
N PHE A 69 -9.07 16.21 12.47
CA PHE A 69 -8.34 16.05 11.19
C PHE A 69 -8.45 17.30 10.31
N ARG A 70 -9.65 17.88 10.15
CA ARG A 70 -9.87 19.11 9.37
C ARG A 70 -9.09 20.28 9.94
N GLU A 71 -9.18 20.50 11.26
CA GLU A 71 -8.47 21.58 11.94
C GLU A 71 -6.94 21.46 11.74
N LYS A 72 -6.38 20.26 11.91
CA LYS A 72 -4.95 19.99 11.66
C LYS A 72 -4.57 20.23 10.21
N CYS A 73 -5.38 19.79 9.27
CA CYS A 73 -5.14 19.98 7.84
C CYS A 73 -5.16 21.45 7.43
N ILE A 74 -6.14 22.23 7.91
CA ILE A 74 -6.23 23.67 7.63
C ILE A 74 -5.03 24.40 8.26
N THR A 75 -4.68 24.07 9.49
CA THR A 75 -3.58 24.75 10.20
C THR A 75 -2.21 24.43 9.59
N THR A 76 -1.95 23.17 9.24
CA THR A 76 -0.66 22.71 8.70
C THR A 76 -0.54 22.95 7.20
N HIS A 77 -1.51 22.50 6.39
CA HIS A 77 -1.41 22.53 4.92
C HIS A 77 -2.10 23.73 4.28
N LYS A 78 -2.82 24.55 5.06
CA LYS A 78 -3.58 25.72 4.58
C LYS A 78 -4.71 25.38 3.60
N LEU A 79 -5.14 24.12 3.56
CA LEU A 79 -6.22 23.61 2.72
C LEU A 79 -7.22 22.83 3.57
N GLU A 80 -8.52 23.03 3.29
CA GLU A 80 -9.63 22.30 3.91
C GLU A 80 -9.83 20.94 3.21
N PRO A 81 -9.59 19.81 3.89
CA PRO A 81 -9.67 18.49 3.28
C PRO A 81 -11.09 18.11 2.85
N ALA A 82 -12.14 18.67 3.45
CA ALA A 82 -13.53 18.39 3.09
C ALA A 82 -13.94 18.92 1.69
N PHE A 83 -13.12 19.75 1.04
CA PHE A 83 -13.35 20.17 -0.35
C PHE A 83 -12.82 19.19 -1.40
N PHE A 84 -12.24 18.07 -0.98
CA PHE A 84 -11.68 17.08 -1.88
C PHE A 84 -12.38 15.73 -1.69
N PHE A 85 -12.65 15.03 -2.79
CA PHE A 85 -13.35 13.75 -2.76
C PHE A 85 -12.58 12.65 -2.05
N THR A 86 -11.24 12.69 -2.09
CA THR A 86 -10.38 11.63 -1.55
C THR A 86 -9.11 12.21 -0.92
N ALA A 87 -8.50 11.48 0.00
CA ALA A 87 -7.23 11.85 0.62
C ALA A 87 -6.08 12.02 -0.41
N PRO A 88 -5.91 11.15 -1.42
CA PRO A 88 -4.91 11.38 -2.47
C PRO A 88 -5.12 12.69 -3.24
N GLY A 89 -6.38 13.01 -3.58
CA GLY A 89 -6.72 14.27 -4.25
C GLY A 89 -6.40 15.49 -3.38
N TYR A 90 -6.68 15.41 -2.08
CA TYR A 90 -6.27 16.42 -1.10
C TYR A 90 -4.74 16.57 -1.05
N THR A 91 -3.99 15.48 -0.87
CA THR A 91 -2.53 15.52 -0.76
C THR A 91 -1.85 16.02 -2.03
N TRP A 92 -2.41 15.69 -3.21
CA TRP A 92 -1.94 16.22 -4.50
C TRP A 92 -2.06 17.74 -4.54
N GLN A 93 -3.19 18.28 -4.08
CA GLN A 93 -3.44 19.72 -4.04
C GLN A 93 -2.57 20.41 -2.98
N CYS A 94 -2.31 19.77 -1.84
CA CYS A 94 -1.31 20.24 -0.87
C CYS A 94 0.07 20.33 -1.51
N MET A 95 0.50 19.32 -2.27
CA MET A 95 1.79 19.31 -2.97
C MET A 95 1.88 20.48 -3.96
N LEU A 96 0.86 20.68 -4.82
CA LEU A 96 0.83 21.79 -5.77
C LEU A 96 0.83 23.15 -5.06
N TYR A 97 0.06 23.28 -3.99
CA TYR A 97 0.00 24.51 -3.19
C TYR A 97 1.33 24.81 -2.51
N TYR A 98 2.04 23.80 -1.99
CA TYR A 98 3.30 23.99 -1.29
C TYR A 98 4.46 24.29 -2.25
N THR A 99 4.61 23.46 -3.28
CA THR A 99 5.75 23.52 -4.22
C THR A 99 5.60 24.60 -5.29
N LYS A 100 4.36 25.00 -5.60
CA LYS A 100 4.03 25.88 -6.73
C LYS A 100 4.53 25.38 -8.09
N VAL A 101 4.82 24.08 -8.19
CA VAL A 101 5.28 23.47 -9.44
C VAL A 101 4.22 23.59 -10.52
N LYS A 102 4.66 23.73 -11.77
CA LYS A 102 3.79 23.66 -12.95
C LYS A 102 4.12 22.37 -13.69
N LEU A 103 3.13 21.49 -13.77
CA LEU A 103 3.25 20.19 -14.43
C LEU A 103 2.53 20.26 -15.77
N ASP A 104 3.16 19.76 -16.82
CA ASP A 104 2.49 19.60 -18.11
C ASP A 104 1.68 18.30 -18.11
N LEU A 105 0.58 18.32 -18.85
CA LEU A 105 -0.21 17.12 -19.12
C LEU A 105 0.30 16.47 -20.41
N LEU A 106 0.39 15.14 -20.40
CA LEU A 106 0.51 14.38 -21.63
C LEU A 106 -0.82 14.49 -22.38
N SER A 107 -0.78 15.05 -23.59
CA SER A 107 -1.95 15.20 -24.46
C SER A 107 -1.96 14.20 -25.62
N ASP A 108 -0.80 13.61 -25.93
CA ASP A 108 -0.65 12.55 -26.93
C ASP A 108 -0.99 11.19 -26.31
N ILE A 109 -1.98 10.51 -26.89
CA ILE A 109 -2.42 9.19 -26.44
C ILE A 109 -1.32 8.14 -26.52
N ASP A 110 -0.43 8.23 -27.51
CA ASP A 110 0.66 7.27 -27.67
C ASP A 110 1.70 7.45 -26.57
N MET A 111 1.95 8.69 -26.13
CA MET A 111 2.82 8.97 -24.97
C MET A 111 2.21 8.43 -23.67
N ILE A 112 0.90 8.59 -23.49
CA ILE A 112 0.19 8.07 -22.31
C ILE A 112 0.32 6.54 -22.26
N LEU A 113 -0.02 5.86 -23.37
CA LEU A 113 0.06 4.40 -23.44
C LEU A 113 1.49 3.90 -23.25
N PHE A 114 2.48 4.60 -23.82
CA PHE A 114 3.90 4.29 -23.62
C PHE A 114 4.32 4.38 -22.15
N MET A 115 3.91 5.45 -21.47
CA MET A 115 4.18 5.64 -20.04
C MET A 115 3.47 4.59 -19.19
N GLU A 116 2.19 4.33 -19.43
CA GLU A 116 1.40 3.32 -18.71
C GLU A 116 1.99 1.93 -18.86
N LYS A 117 2.44 1.55 -20.06
CA LYS A 117 3.15 0.28 -20.32
C LYS A 117 4.44 0.16 -19.49
N GLY A 118 5.07 1.28 -19.15
CA GLY A 118 6.27 1.35 -18.32
C GLY A 118 6.03 1.29 -16.80
N ILE A 119 4.80 1.54 -16.33
CA ILE A 119 4.50 1.57 -14.89
C ILE A 119 4.62 0.16 -14.30
N ARG A 120 5.33 0.05 -13.17
CA ARG A 120 5.47 -1.16 -12.34
C ARG A 120 5.11 -0.84 -10.89
N GLY A 121 4.54 -1.82 -10.20
CA GLY A 121 4.28 -1.73 -8.76
C GLY A 121 5.52 -2.04 -7.93
N GLY A 122 5.32 -2.19 -6.61
CA GLY A 122 6.38 -2.62 -5.70
C GLY A 122 6.84 -4.05 -5.99
N ILE A 123 8.14 -4.30 -5.85
CA ILE A 123 8.72 -5.63 -6.03
C ILE A 123 8.35 -6.49 -4.81
N THR A 124 7.67 -7.61 -5.05
CA THR A 124 7.37 -8.61 -4.02
C THR A 124 7.98 -9.94 -4.42
N GLN A 125 8.84 -10.50 -3.57
CA GLN A 125 9.56 -11.72 -3.91
C GLN A 125 9.81 -12.63 -2.71
N CYS A 126 9.62 -13.93 -2.93
CA CYS A 126 9.93 -14.97 -1.97
C CYS A 126 11.12 -15.79 -2.48
N CYS A 127 12.33 -15.51 -1.99
CA CYS A 127 13.54 -16.23 -2.40
C CYS A 127 13.66 -17.61 -1.73
N THR A 128 13.13 -17.74 -0.51
CA THR A 128 13.15 -18.96 0.30
C THR A 128 11.80 -19.14 0.98
N LYS A 129 11.17 -20.32 0.83
CA LYS A 129 9.83 -20.61 1.39
C LYS A 129 9.79 -20.57 2.92
N TYR A 130 10.89 -20.96 3.58
CA TYR A 130 10.99 -21.00 5.03
C TYR A 130 12.44 -20.81 5.48
N SER A 131 12.63 -19.91 6.44
CA SER A 131 13.91 -19.67 7.10
C SER A 131 13.68 -19.57 8.60
N LYS A 132 14.51 -20.25 9.40
CA LYS A 132 14.49 -20.17 10.86
C LYS A 132 15.89 -19.88 11.37
N ALA A 133 16.06 -18.79 12.10
CA ALA A 133 17.31 -18.47 12.79
C ALA A 133 17.49 -19.36 14.03
N ASN A 134 18.70 -19.87 14.23
CA ASN A 134 19.16 -20.45 15.49
C ASN A 134 19.75 -19.34 16.37
N ASN A 135 18.89 -18.48 16.93
CA ASN A 135 19.33 -17.30 17.65
C ASN A 135 19.61 -17.63 19.12
N LYS A 136 20.86 -17.47 19.57
CA LYS A 136 21.31 -17.73 20.95
C LYS A 136 20.59 -16.96 22.06
N TYR A 137 19.84 -15.92 21.71
CA TYR A 137 19.06 -15.12 22.65
C TYR A 137 17.58 -15.57 22.76
N MET A 138 17.17 -16.61 22.03
CA MET A 138 15.79 -17.12 22.03
C MET A 138 15.70 -18.44 22.81
N GLU A 139 14.53 -18.71 23.39
CA GLU A 139 14.27 -19.90 24.22
C GLU A 139 14.49 -21.23 23.48
N ASN A 140 14.29 -21.23 22.16
CA ASN A 140 14.41 -22.42 21.31
C ASN A 140 15.80 -22.57 20.66
N TYR A 141 16.83 -21.95 21.23
CA TYR A 141 18.21 -22.08 20.77
C TYR A 141 18.74 -23.51 20.91
N ASP A 142 19.41 -23.98 19.86
CA ASP A 142 20.09 -25.27 19.80
C ASP A 142 21.60 -25.06 19.87
N ALA A 143 22.22 -25.41 21.00
CA ALA A 143 23.66 -25.26 21.22
C ALA A 143 24.52 -26.18 20.33
N GLY A 144 23.93 -27.20 19.71
CA GLY A 144 24.60 -28.08 18.75
C GLY A 144 24.75 -27.48 17.35
N LYS A 145 24.16 -26.30 17.09
CA LYS A 145 24.20 -25.61 15.80
C LYS A 145 24.83 -24.22 15.95
N PRO A 146 25.47 -23.69 14.89
CA PRO A 146 25.97 -22.32 14.90
C PRO A 146 24.83 -21.32 15.12
N SER A 147 25.10 -20.24 15.85
CA SER A 147 24.14 -19.16 16.04
C SER A 147 23.89 -18.44 14.72
N SER A 148 22.63 -18.13 14.42
CA SER A 148 22.22 -17.37 13.24
C SER A 148 21.09 -16.40 13.58
N HIS A 149 20.94 -15.37 12.74
CA HIS A 149 19.97 -14.30 12.92
C HIS A 149 19.25 -14.02 11.60
N ILE A 150 18.00 -13.57 11.67
CA ILE A 150 17.27 -13.01 10.52
C ILE A 150 17.20 -11.50 10.75
N LEU A 151 17.62 -10.73 9.75
CA LEU A 151 17.52 -9.28 9.76
C LEU A 151 16.22 -8.87 9.07
N TYR A 152 15.45 -8.02 9.74
CA TYR A 152 14.31 -7.32 9.14
C TYR A 152 14.66 -5.85 9.00
N THR A 153 14.63 -5.34 7.77
CA THR A 153 14.84 -3.93 7.45
C THR A 153 13.60 -3.39 6.78
N ASP A 154 13.19 -2.19 7.19
CA ASP A 154 12.09 -1.46 6.56
C ASP A 154 12.53 -0.03 6.26
N MET A 155 12.26 0.43 5.03
CA MET A 155 12.62 1.77 4.58
C MET A 155 11.47 2.73 4.89
N VAL A 156 11.67 3.61 5.86
CA VAL A 156 10.69 4.64 6.23
C VAL A 156 10.47 5.58 5.05
N ASN A 157 9.22 5.68 4.59
CA ASN A 157 8.81 6.58 3.51
C ASN A 157 9.58 6.39 2.18
N LEU A 158 9.74 5.13 1.74
CA LEU A 158 10.46 4.77 0.50
C LEU A 158 10.00 5.59 -0.72
N TYR A 159 8.69 5.68 -0.96
CA TYR A 159 8.17 6.46 -2.09
C TYR A 159 8.37 7.97 -1.92
N GLY A 160 8.29 8.50 -0.70
CA GLY A 160 8.58 9.92 -0.47
C GLY A 160 10.05 10.27 -0.72
N TRP A 161 10.98 9.37 -0.39
CA TRP A 161 12.38 9.52 -0.78
C TRP A 161 12.56 9.51 -2.30
N ALA A 162 11.90 8.57 -3.00
CA ALA A 162 11.94 8.48 -4.46
C ALA A 162 11.33 9.73 -5.13
N GLN A 163 10.22 10.25 -4.60
CA GLN A 163 9.57 11.48 -5.07
C GLN A 163 10.38 12.74 -4.78
N SER A 164 11.38 12.67 -3.89
CA SER A 164 12.30 13.78 -3.63
C SER A 164 13.46 13.84 -4.62
N GLN A 165 13.61 12.85 -5.50
CA GLN A 165 14.61 12.85 -6.56
C GLN A 165 14.15 13.70 -7.76
N CYS A 166 15.05 13.97 -8.71
CA CYS A 166 14.67 14.60 -9.98
C CYS A 166 13.69 13.70 -10.75
N ILE A 167 12.51 14.23 -11.06
CA ILE A 167 11.44 13.55 -11.79
C ILE A 167 10.97 14.42 -12.96
N PRO A 168 10.46 13.84 -14.06
CA PRO A 168 10.01 14.61 -15.21
C PRO A 168 8.76 15.43 -14.89
N GLN A 169 8.75 16.71 -15.27
CA GLN A 169 7.70 17.68 -14.91
C GLN A 169 6.98 18.29 -16.12
N ASN A 170 7.70 18.53 -17.22
CA ASN A 170 7.18 19.30 -18.35
C ASN A 170 7.93 19.00 -19.66
N SER A 171 7.49 19.64 -20.75
CA SER A 171 8.16 19.63 -22.06
C SER A 171 8.28 18.25 -22.71
N PHE A 172 7.33 17.37 -22.47
CA PHE A 172 7.29 16.01 -23.03
C PHE A 172 7.23 16.04 -24.57
N LYS A 173 8.18 15.36 -25.22
CA LYS A 173 8.29 15.30 -26.69
C LYS A 173 8.84 13.94 -27.12
N TRP A 174 8.34 13.44 -28.24
CA TRP A 174 9.00 12.35 -28.95
C TRP A 174 10.35 12.80 -29.49
N LEU A 175 11.33 11.91 -29.42
CA LEU A 175 12.63 12.13 -30.06
C LEU A 175 12.50 12.01 -31.57
N SER A 176 13.26 12.82 -32.32
CA SER A 176 13.40 12.62 -33.76
C SER A 176 14.14 11.32 -34.06
N GLU A 177 13.88 10.70 -35.21
CA GLU A 177 14.63 9.52 -35.65
C GLU A 177 16.14 9.75 -35.66
N SER A 178 16.59 10.94 -36.06
CA SER A 178 18.01 11.30 -36.06
C SER A 178 18.59 11.29 -34.65
N LYS A 179 17.84 11.78 -33.67
CA LYS A 179 18.26 11.76 -32.26
C LYS A 179 18.29 10.34 -31.73
N ILE A 180 17.28 9.52 -32.02
CA ILE A 180 17.24 8.10 -31.63
C ILE A 180 18.46 7.36 -32.19
N LYS A 181 18.74 7.51 -33.49
CA LYS A 181 19.88 6.87 -34.16
C LYS A 181 21.24 7.36 -33.63
N SER A 182 21.30 8.53 -33.00
CA SER A 182 22.53 9.07 -32.38
C SER A 182 22.76 8.59 -30.95
N LEU A 183 21.76 7.99 -30.28
CA LEU A 183 21.91 7.50 -28.92
C LEU A 183 22.82 6.27 -28.90
N THR A 184 23.80 6.29 -28.00
CA THR A 184 24.68 5.15 -27.74
C THR A 184 24.63 4.79 -26.26
N THR A 185 24.94 3.55 -25.91
CA THR A 185 25.04 3.12 -24.51
C THR A 185 26.00 4.01 -23.72
N GLU A 186 27.12 4.43 -24.30
CA GLU A 186 28.07 5.33 -23.65
C GLU A 186 27.47 6.71 -23.35
N THR A 187 26.68 7.26 -24.28
CA THR A 187 25.98 8.53 -24.06
C THR A 187 24.93 8.40 -22.97
N LEU A 188 24.17 7.30 -22.94
CA LEU A 188 23.14 7.06 -21.93
C LEU A 188 23.74 6.89 -20.53
N MET A 189 24.83 6.15 -20.40
CA MET A 189 25.51 5.91 -19.12
C MET A 189 26.22 7.15 -18.55
N LYS A 190 26.42 8.19 -19.35
CA LYS A 190 27.02 9.47 -18.93
C LYS A 190 25.97 10.54 -18.59
N LEU A 191 24.68 10.27 -18.84
CA LEU A 191 23.63 11.21 -18.48
C LEU A 191 23.48 11.21 -16.95
N PRO A 192 23.59 12.37 -16.28
CA PRO A 192 23.44 12.42 -14.84
C PRO A 192 21.97 12.29 -14.43
N ASP A 193 21.72 11.73 -13.24
CA ASP A 193 20.36 11.52 -12.71
C ASP A 193 19.61 12.84 -12.46
N ASP A 194 20.32 13.96 -12.30
CA ASP A 194 19.79 15.31 -12.10
C ASP A 194 19.86 16.18 -13.37
N ALA A 195 20.00 15.56 -14.55
CA ALA A 195 19.99 16.27 -15.82
C ALA A 195 18.71 17.11 -16.00
N ASN A 196 18.86 18.29 -16.60
CA ASN A 196 17.73 19.16 -16.95
C ASN A 196 16.78 18.52 -17.97
N GLU A 197 17.29 17.60 -18.80
CA GLU A 197 16.50 16.83 -19.76
C GLU A 197 16.72 15.34 -19.50
N GLY A 198 15.62 14.62 -19.25
CA GLY A 198 15.60 13.17 -19.07
C GLY A 198 15.16 12.43 -20.33
N LEU A 199 15.43 11.12 -20.37
CA LEU A 199 15.00 10.23 -21.45
C LEU A 199 14.20 9.06 -20.86
N ILE A 200 13.11 8.70 -21.51
CA ILE A 200 12.34 7.47 -21.24
C ILE A 200 12.40 6.65 -22.52
N LEU A 201 12.96 5.45 -22.44
CA LEU A 201 13.29 4.62 -23.61
C LEU A 201 12.66 3.23 -23.47
N GLU A 202 12.09 2.74 -24.56
CA GLU A 202 11.81 1.32 -24.76
C GLU A 202 12.99 0.74 -25.55
N VAL A 203 13.61 -0.31 -25.04
CA VAL A 203 14.85 -0.87 -25.58
C VAL A 203 14.83 -2.38 -25.55
N ASP A 204 15.51 -2.99 -26.51
CA ASP A 204 15.85 -4.40 -26.48
C ASP A 204 17.12 -4.60 -25.65
N LEU A 205 17.08 -5.51 -24.67
CA LEU A 205 18.20 -5.82 -23.80
C LEU A 205 18.71 -7.23 -24.03
N ALA A 206 20.02 -7.36 -24.28
CA ALA A 206 20.68 -8.67 -24.21
C ALA A 206 21.03 -8.98 -22.75
N TYR A 207 20.50 -10.08 -22.21
CA TYR A 207 20.77 -10.50 -20.83
C TYR A 207 21.76 -11.69 -20.78
N PRO A 208 23.03 -11.46 -20.42
CA PRO A 208 24.07 -12.48 -20.51
C PRO A 208 23.75 -13.74 -19.70
N GLN A 209 23.86 -14.90 -20.33
CA GLN A 209 23.50 -16.20 -19.72
C GLN A 209 24.24 -16.49 -18.40
N HIS A 210 25.50 -16.06 -18.30
CA HIS A 210 26.29 -16.25 -17.08
C HIS A 210 25.73 -15.50 -15.84
N LEU A 211 24.84 -14.52 -16.04
CA LEU A 211 24.19 -13.76 -14.95
C LEU A 211 22.88 -14.40 -14.47
N HIS A 212 22.29 -15.31 -15.25
CA HIS A 212 20.93 -15.84 -14.99
C HIS A 212 20.84 -16.50 -13.61
N ASN A 213 21.81 -17.37 -13.27
CA ASN A 213 21.83 -18.04 -11.97
C ASN A 213 22.05 -17.08 -10.81
N ARG A 214 22.83 -16.01 -11.01
CA ARG A 214 23.12 -15.01 -9.98
C ARG A 214 21.90 -14.14 -9.70
N HIS A 215 21.14 -13.78 -10.73
CA HIS A 215 20.02 -12.87 -10.64
C HIS A 215 18.66 -13.57 -10.57
N LYS A 216 18.62 -14.91 -10.52
CA LYS A 216 17.37 -15.70 -10.50
C LYS A 216 16.38 -15.28 -9.42
N TYR A 217 16.89 -14.78 -8.30
CA TYR A 217 16.10 -14.36 -7.15
C TYR A 217 15.73 -12.89 -7.15
N ILE A 218 16.26 -12.05 -8.05
CA ILE A 218 15.88 -10.64 -8.25
C ILE A 218 16.29 -10.28 -9.69
N PRO A 219 15.53 -10.72 -10.72
CA PRO A 219 15.85 -10.40 -12.10
C PRO A 219 15.60 -8.91 -12.38
N PHE A 220 16.46 -8.31 -13.20
CA PHE A 220 16.29 -6.94 -13.68
C PHE A 220 15.32 -6.89 -14.86
N CYS A 221 14.68 -5.73 -15.07
CA CYS A 221 13.85 -5.44 -16.24
C CYS A 221 12.70 -6.44 -16.46
N VAL A 222 11.99 -6.82 -15.38
CA VAL A 222 10.86 -7.74 -15.47
C VAL A 222 9.73 -7.19 -16.34
N GLU A 223 9.25 -8.03 -17.25
CA GLU A 223 8.12 -7.71 -18.11
C GLU A 223 6.78 -8.02 -17.42
N HIS A 224 5.71 -7.36 -17.88
CA HIS A 224 4.34 -7.74 -17.54
C HIS A 224 3.96 -9.02 -18.31
N THR A 225 4.61 -10.14 -18.00
CA THR A 225 4.17 -11.44 -18.48
C THR A 225 3.13 -11.98 -17.50
N TRP A 226 1.90 -12.15 -17.97
CA TRP A 226 0.95 -13.04 -17.31
C TRP A 226 1.62 -14.42 -17.25
N LEU A 227 2.07 -14.84 -16.07
CA LEU A 227 2.54 -16.21 -15.85
C LEU A 227 1.35 -17.15 -16.05
N SER A 228 1.08 -17.52 -17.31
CA SER A 228 0.32 -18.71 -17.61
C SER A 228 1.20 -19.89 -17.21
N VAL A 229 0.95 -20.36 -15.98
CA VAL A 229 1.47 -21.60 -15.37
C VAL A 229 2.96 -21.52 -14.97
N PRO A 230 3.32 -21.72 -13.69
CA PRO A 230 4.72 -21.90 -13.32
C PRO A 230 5.29 -23.10 -14.08
N PRO A 231 6.53 -23.04 -14.60
CA PRO A 231 7.18 -24.22 -15.15
C PRO A 231 7.20 -25.28 -14.04
N GLU A 232 6.67 -26.46 -14.37
CA GLU A 232 6.71 -27.62 -13.48
C GLU A 232 8.15 -27.76 -12.98
N SER A 233 8.32 -27.71 -11.65
CA SER A 233 9.57 -28.08 -11.04
C SER A 233 9.77 -29.57 -11.32
N SER A 234 10.49 -29.88 -12.39
CA SER A 234 11.07 -31.20 -12.61
C SER A 234 12.03 -31.45 -11.45
N ASN A 235 11.57 -32.25 -10.49
CA ASN A 235 12.42 -32.88 -9.50
C ASN A 235 13.30 -33.89 -10.25
N ASP A 236 14.57 -33.56 -10.43
CA ASP A 236 15.65 -34.55 -10.53
C ASP A 236 16.38 -34.62 -9.17
#